data_AF-A0A0P1B7A8-F1
#
_entry.id   AF-A0A0P1B7A8-F1
#
_cell.length_a   1.000
_cell.length_b   1.000
_cell.length_c   1.000
_cell.angle_alpha   90.00
_cell.angle_beta   90.00
_cell.angle_gamma   90.00
#
_symmetry.space_group_name_H-M   'P 1'
#
loop_
_entity.id
_entity.type
_entity.pdbx_description
1 polymer ?
#
loop_
_entity_poly.entity_id
_entity_poly.type
_entity_poly.pdbx_seq_one_letter_code
_entity_poly.pdbx_strand_id
1 'polypeptide(L)'
;MRAVAIVGAALALAVVGSEARIGMGVSPRLGKRSKAGVPLDLYERHAAGHDVGGARMTPVARRSPAPAAPTNEAQEAQIKSETEACTPYSIPEVVNIKGQFPTIWQTADIVPGDSAAQSVWQNIQSQNIIPADIKPKGTPNGDFSSFTPTYDHSDPDCWWTFDNCVKPKHPKIPADVYQCPEPSTWGLTFDDGPNCTQEVLYDFLQQQNQKATMFYIGSNVLDWPLQAQRGLVDGHQICVHTWSHQYMTALSDSQVFSELYYTAKAIKDVVGVTPRCWRPPYGDTDDRVRAIATGLGLSTVIWTDDTDDWKAIPAGTLPKASIDANYASIINKESDSTGNIVLTHELNNGTMSEMIEQYPQIKQKFKHIVPITACMNETNPYPESITYPNFASYISGDIEPKGIPSGTDIKVQAASYDPLAAASATAAAGDATGGSTSSSDKQASAQGQKSTGSGKSAASSNRAGKAIVAVSALGAVSAFMLL
;
A
#
# COMPACT_ATOMS: atom_id res chain seq x y z
N MET A 1 43.66 -14.95 -56.68
CA MET A 1 42.43 -15.50 -56.07
C MET A 1 42.63 -15.62 -54.57
N ARG A 2 42.12 -14.68 -53.78
CA ARG A 2 41.71 -14.92 -52.37
C ARG A 2 40.55 -13.97 -52.08
N ALA A 3 39.41 -14.57 -51.77
CA ALA A 3 38.14 -13.90 -51.52
C ALA A 3 38.15 -13.22 -50.15
N VAL A 4 37.64 -11.99 -50.10
CA VAL A 4 37.30 -11.30 -48.85
C VAL A 4 35.84 -11.61 -48.58
N ALA A 5 35.57 -12.37 -47.51
CA ALA A 5 34.22 -12.58 -47.02
C ALA A 5 33.85 -11.42 -46.09
N ILE A 6 32.94 -10.56 -46.54
CA ILE A 6 32.28 -9.56 -45.70
C ILE A 6 31.11 -10.27 -45.04
N VAL A 7 31.23 -10.60 -43.77
CA VAL A 7 30.09 -11.06 -42.95
C VAL A 7 29.42 -9.80 -42.40
N GLY A 8 28.29 -9.42 -43.00
CA GLY A 8 27.42 -8.39 -42.45
C GLY A 8 26.71 -8.92 -41.21
N ALA A 9 27.09 -8.41 -40.03
CA ALA A 9 26.31 -8.61 -38.83
C ALA A 9 25.04 -7.74 -38.91
N ALA A 10 23.91 -8.37 -39.21
CA ALA A 10 22.61 -7.76 -39.02
C ALA A 10 22.39 -7.58 -37.51
N LEU A 11 22.47 -6.33 -37.05
CA LEU A 11 22.07 -5.95 -35.71
C LEU A 11 20.54 -6.12 -35.62
N ALA A 12 20.09 -7.27 -35.13
CA ALA A 12 18.70 -7.43 -34.74
C ALA A 12 18.46 -6.49 -33.55
N LEU A 13 17.85 -5.33 -33.79
CA LEU A 13 17.15 -4.60 -32.74
C LEU A 13 16.06 -5.53 -32.23
N ALA A 14 16.30 -6.15 -31.07
CA ALA A 14 15.22 -6.65 -30.26
C ALA A 14 14.40 -5.43 -29.86
N VAL A 15 13.26 -5.22 -30.54
CA VAL A 15 12.18 -4.43 -29.98
C VAL A 15 11.76 -5.18 -28.74
N VAL A 16 12.25 -4.76 -27.58
CA VAL A 16 11.71 -5.18 -26.30
C VAL A 16 10.28 -4.66 -26.31
N GLY A 17 9.31 -5.56 -26.56
CA GLY A 17 7.91 -5.24 -26.36
C GLY A 17 7.76 -4.74 -24.93
N SER A 18 7.13 -3.58 -24.76
CA SER A 18 6.77 -3.04 -23.46
C SER A 18 5.69 -3.93 -22.85
N GLU A 19 6.10 -5.03 -22.22
CA GLU A 19 5.21 -5.79 -21.35
C GLU A 19 4.79 -4.87 -20.20
N ALA A 20 3.53 -4.98 -19.75
CA ALA A 20 3.08 -4.32 -18.53
C ALA A 20 4.10 -4.60 -17.42
N ARG A 21 4.62 -3.54 -16.82
CA ARG A 21 5.60 -3.67 -15.74
C ARG A 21 4.83 -3.98 -14.47
N ILE A 22 4.61 -5.26 -14.26
CA ILE A 22 3.88 -5.74 -13.10
C ILE A 22 4.76 -5.52 -11.86
N GLY A 23 4.32 -4.65 -10.95
CA GLY A 23 4.54 -4.88 -9.52
C GLY A 23 3.73 -6.11 -9.18
N MET A 24 4.30 -7.30 -9.39
CA MET A 24 3.57 -8.52 -9.09
C MET A 24 3.36 -8.48 -7.58
N GLY A 25 2.14 -8.23 -7.12
CA GLY A 25 1.69 -8.69 -5.81
C GLY A 25 1.46 -10.21 -5.87
N VAL A 26 0.99 -10.80 -4.78
CA VAL A 26 0.76 -12.25 -4.65
C VAL A 26 -0.04 -12.83 -5.81
N SER A 27 0.63 -13.48 -6.77
CA SER A 27 -0.04 -14.00 -7.97
C SER A 27 -1.17 -14.98 -7.60
N PRO A 28 -2.35 -14.91 -8.26
CA PRO A 28 -3.43 -15.90 -8.14
C PRO A 28 -3.04 -17.33 -8.58
N ARG A 29 -1.78 -17.60 -8.95
CA ARG A 29 -1.29 -18.91 -9.41
C ARG A 29 -0.21 -19.57 -8.54
N LEU A 30 0.21 -18.99 -7.40
CA LEU A 30 1.23 -19.56 -6.50
C LEU A 30 0.76 -20.78 -5.65
N GLY A 31 -0.12 -21.61 -6.21
CA GLY A 31 -0.75 -22.75 -5.51
C GLY A 31 -0.33 -24.13 -6.01
N LYS A 32 0.97 -24.42 -6.18
CA LYS A 32 1.43 -25.79 -6.49
C LYS A 32 2.50 -26.31 -5.54
N ARG A 33 1.99 -26.86 -4.43
CA ARG A 33 2.49 -27.98 -3.59
C ARG A 33 3.51 -27.70 -2.49
N SER A 34 2.98 -27.67 -1.26
CA SER A 34 3.53 -28.21 -0.02
C SER A 34 3.80 -29.73 0.00
N LYS A 35 5.04 -30.22 -0.01
CA LYS A 35 5.39 -31.64 0.29
C LYS A 35 5.86 -31.80 1.75
N ALA A 36 5.13 -31.25 2.71
CA ALA A 36 5.30 -31.53 4.13
C ALA A 36 4.01 -31.06 4.81
N GLY A 37 3.46 -31.82 5.74
CA GLY A 37 2.20 -31.50 6.44
C GLY A 37 2.28 -30.28 7.37
N VAL A 38 2.71 -29.15 6.82
CA VAL A 38 2.60 -27.79 7.36
C VAL A 38 1.27 -27.25 6.83
N PRO A 39 0.35 -26.74 7.67
CA PRO A 39 -0.84 -26.05 7.19
C PRO A 39 -0.38 -24.89 6.32
N LEU A 40 -0.68 -24.92 5.02
CA LEU A 40 -0.34 -23.81 4.16
C LEU A 40 -1.24 -22.63 4.50
N ASP A 41 -0.61 -21.46 4.46
CA ASP A 41 -1.18 -20.14 4.75
C ASP A 41 -2.40 -19.83 3.88
N LEU A 42 -2.99 -18.64 4.09
CA LEU A 42 -4.11 -18.05 3.37
C LEU A 42 -4.35 -18.67 1.98
N TYR A 43 -3.31 -18.77 1.14
CA TYR A 43 -3.36 -19.34 -0.19
C TYR A 43 -3.97 -20.75 -0.34
N GLU A 44 -3.85 -21.68 0.62
CA GLU A 44 -4.45 -23.03 0.47
C GLU A 44 -5.97 -23.05 0.69
N ARG A 45 -6.53 -22.06 1.39
CA ARG A 45 -7.98 -21.83 1.34
C ARG A 45 -8.43 -21.32 -0.03
N HIS A 46 -7.52 -20.79 -0.85
CA HIS A 46 -7.84 -20.09 -2.10
C HIS A 46 -8.08 -21.01 -3.31
N ALA A 47 -7.80 -22.32 -3.24
CA ALA A 47 -8.04 -23.26 -4.35
C ALA A 47 -9.17 -24.28 -4.10
N ALA A 48 -9.64 -24.42 -2.85
CA ALA A 48 -10.62 -25.43 -2.47
C ALA A 48 -12.09 -24.95 -2.50
N GLY A 49 -12.39 -23.94 -3.34
CA GLY A 49 -13.76 -23.62 -3.75
C GLY A 49 -14.44 -24.66 -4.65
N HIS A 50 -13.81 -25.83 -4.86
CA HIS A 50 -14.38 -26.96 -5.59
C HIS A 50 -14.27 -28.24 -4.74
N ASP A 51 -15.42 -28.65 -4.20
CA ASP A 51 -15.82 -30.03 -3.89
C ASP A 51 -14.72 -30.98 -3.35
N VAL A 52 -14.50 -30.95 -2.03
CA VAL A 52 -13.75 -32.03 -1.35
C VAL A 52 -14.69 -33.19 -1.03
N GLY A 53 -14.77 -34.11 -1.99
CA GLY A 53 -15.35 -35.43 -1.81
C GLY A 53 -14.68 -36.21 -0.68
N GLY A 54 -15.54 -36.73 0.22
CA GLY A 54 -15.39 -37.89 1.09
C GLY A 54 -13.99 -38.38 1.48
N ALA A 55 -13.52 -37.98 2.66
CA ALA A 55 -12.59 -38.79 3.45
C ALA A 55 -13.02 -38.78 4.93
N ARG A 56 -13.53 -39.93 5.40
CA ARG A 56 -13.81 -40.22 6.81
C ARG A 56 -12.52 -40.12 7.63
N MET A 57 -12.43 -39.19 8.57
CA MET A 57 -11.40 -39.22 9.61
C MET A 57 -11.72 -40.28 10.66
N THR A 58 -10.76 -41.15 10.95
CA THR A 58 -10.76 -42.06 12.10
C THR A 58 -10.41 -41.32 13.39
N PRO A 59 -10.89 -41.78 14.56
CA PRO A 59 -10.81 -41.01 15.80
C PRO A 59 -9.44 -41.16 16.45
N VAL A 60 -8.69 -40.05 16.56
CA VAL A 60 -7.47 -39.98 17.38
C VAL A 60 -7.84 -39.60 18.82
N ALA A 61 -7.14 -40.23 19.76
CA ALA A 61 -7.37 -40.23 21.19
C ALA A 61 -7.53 -38.84 21.83
N ARG A 62 -8.37 -38.80 22.88
CA ARG A 62 -8.74 -37.63 23.70
C ARG A 62 -7.50 -36.83 24.14
N ARG A 63 -7.29 -35.66 23.53
CA ARG A 63 -6.44 -34.59 24.05
C ARG A 63 -7.20 -33.78 25.11
N SER A 64 -6.46 -33.18 26.03
CA SER A 64 -6.89 -32.24 27.07
C SER A 64 -7.92 -31.21 26.56
N PRO A 65 -8.81 -30.67 27.42
CA PRO A 65 -9.80 -29.70 26.96
C PRO A 65 -9.09 -28.52 26.29
N ALA A 66 -9.45 -28.25 25.04
CA ALA A 66 -8.99 -27.07 24.33
C ALA A 66 -9.31 -25.82 25.18
N PRO A 67 -8.41 -24.83 25.26
CA PRO A 67 -8.77 -23.54 25.84
C PRO A 67 -10.02 -23.01 25.13
N ALA A 68 -10.90 -22.35 25.88
CA ALA A 68 -12.06 -21.71 25.29
C ALA A 68 -11.58 -20.70 24.23
N ALA A 69 -12.25 -20.69 23.07
CA ALA A 69 -11.90 -19.77 22.00
C ALA A 69 -11.95 -18.32 22.50
N PRO A 70 -11.02 -17.46 22.04
CA PRO A 70 -10.99 -16.06 22.43
C PRO A 70 -12.24 -15.33 21.94
N THR A 71 -12.66 -14.35 22.75
CA THR A 71 -13.92 -13.59 22.54
C THR A 71 -13.68 -12.10 22.34
N ASN A 72 -12.44 -11.65 22.50
CA ASN A 72 -11.99 -10.27 22.31
C ASN A 72 -10.48 -10.26 22.02
N GLU A 73 -10.00 -9.14 21.47
CA GLU A 73 -8.60 -8.96 21.09
C GLU A 73 -7.66 -9.22 22.27
N ALA A 74 -7.97 -8.75 23.46
CA ALA A 74 -7.08 -8.87 24.60
C ALA A 74 -6.83 -10.32 25.01
N GLN A 75 -7.77 -11.24 24.75
CA GLN A 75 -7.59 -12.69 24.93
C GLN A 75 -6.79 -13.31 23.79
N GLU A 76 -7.06 -12.93 22.54
CA GLU A 76 -6.33 -13.40 21.35
C GLU A 76 -4.84 -13.09 21.48
N ALA A 77 -4.49 -11.86 21.86
CA ALA A 77 -3.11 -11.40 21.98
C ALA A 77 -2.26 -12.17 23.02
N GLN A 78 -2.89 -12.93 23.93
CA GLN A 78 -2.19 -13.80 24.88
C GLN A 78 -1.79 -15.14 24.25
N ILE A 79 -2.34 -15.49 23.09
CA ILE A 79 -2.02 -16.72 22.38
C ILE A 79 -0.68 -16.56 21.68
N LYS A 80 0.34 -17.25 22.20
CA LYS A 80 1.70 -17.21 21.64
C LYS A 80 2.02 -18.36 20.69
N SER A 81 1.16 -19.37 20.64
CA SER A 81 1.29 -20.50 19.72
C SER A 81 0.66 -20.14 18.38
N GLU A 82 1.47 -20.11 17.32
CA GLU A 82 1.00 -19.86 15.95
C GLU A 82 -0.13 -20.84 15.55
N THR A 83 -0.02 -22.12 15.93
CA THR A 83 -1.05 -23.12 15.65
C THR A 83 -2.36 -22.82 16.38
N GLU A 84 -2.28 -22.26 17.58
CA GLU A 84 -3.47 -21.91 18.37
C GLU A 84 -4.10 -20.62 17.84
N ALA A 85 -3.30 -19.60 17.52
CA ALA A 85 -3.77 -18.33 16.93
C ALA A 85 -4.43 -18.57 15.56
N CYS A 86 -3.93 -19.53 14.78
CA CYS A 86 -4.52 -19.95 13.52
C CYS A 86 -5.62 -21.01 13.63
N THR A 87 -6.05 -21.37 14.84
CA THR A 87 -7.24 -22.21 15.01
C THR A 87 -8.49 -21.38 14.72
N PRO A 88 -9.34 -21.77 13.75
CA PRO A 88 -10.53 -20.99 13.43
C PRO A 88 -11.44 -20.78 14.65
N TYR A 89 -11.88 -19.54 14.84
CA TYR A 89 -12.84 -19.15 15.88
C TYR A 89 -14.04 -18.41 15.26
N SER A 90 -15.06 -18.17 16.06
CA SER A 90 -16.27 -17.46 15.62
C SER A 90 -16.69 -16.47 16.70
N ILE A 91 -16.80 -15.20 16.32
CA ILE A 91 -17.37 -14.14 17.15
C ILE A 91 -18.87 -14.04 16.81
N PRO A 92 -19.80 -14.24 17.77
CA PRO A 92 -21.24 -14.20 17.51
C PRO A 92 -21.71 -12.93 16.79
N GLU A 93 -21.12 -11.80 17.14
CA GLU A 93 -21.40 -10.50 16.55
C GLU A 93 -21.01 -10.44 15.06
N VAL A 94 -19.89 -11.06 14.67
CA VAL A 94 -19.50 -11.19 13.24
C VAL A 94 -20.49 -12.06 12.49
N VAL A 95 -20.92 -13.18 13.08
CA VAL A 95 -21.93 -14.06 12.47
C VAL A 95 -23.24 -13.29 12.21
N ASN A 96 -23.63 -12.41 13.12
CA ASN A 96 -24.85 -11.61 13.01
C ASN A 96 -24.80 -10.57 11.88
N ILE A 97 -23.62 -10.01 11.59
CA ILE A 97 -23.46 -8.99 10.54
C ILE A 97 -23.03 -9.57 9.20
N LYS A 98 -22.56 -10.82 9.14
CA LYS A 98 -21.99 -11.45 7.92
C LYS A 98 -22.92 -11.36 6.70
N GLY A 99 -24.23 -11.41 6.89
CA GLY A 99 -25.22 -11.29 5.81
C GLY A 99 -25.32 -9.90 5.16
N GLN A 100 -24.65 -8.88 5.73
CA GLN A 100 -24.59 -7.51 5.19
C GLN A 100 -23.44 -7.31 4.21
N PHE A 101 -22.60 -8.34 4.00
CA PHE A 101 -21.41 -8.27 3.18
C PHE A 101 -21.52 -9.21 1.97
N PRO A 102 -20.74 -8.95 0.90
CA PRO A 102 -20.57 -9.91 -0.19
C PRO A 102 -20.06 -11.25 0.34
N THR A 103 -20.12 -12.28 -0.50
CA THR A 103 -19.47 -13.55 -0.18
C THR A 103 -17.98 -13.31 0.03
N ILE A 104 -17.46 -13.77 1.16
CA ILE A 104 -16.04 -13.66 1.51
C ILE A 104 -15.20 -14.28 0.38
N TRP A 105 -14.14 -13.58 -0.03
CA TRP A 105 -13.19 -13.93 -1.10
C TRP A 105 -13.72 -13.93 -2.53
N GLN A 106 -14.98 -13.55 -2.76
CA GLN A 106 -15.52 -13.37 -4.11
C GLN A 106 -15.50 -11.89 -4.50
N THR A 107 -15.34 -11.59 -5.79
CA THR A 107 -15.50 -10.23 -6.31
C THR A 107 -16.78 -9.61 -5.78
N ALA A 108 -16.65 -8.45 -5.14
CA ALA A 108 -17.75 -7.79 -4.50
C ALA A 108 -18.70 -7.16 -5.52
N ASP A 109 -19.99 -7.37 -5.31
CA ASP A 109 -21.09 -6.59 -5.89
C ASP A 109 -21.86 -5.93 -4.75
N ILE A 110 -22.68 -4.92 -5.08
CA ILE A 110 -23.60 -4.32 -4.11
C ILE A 110 -24.57 -5.39 -3.62
N VAL A 111 -24.56 -5.65 -2.31
CA VAL A 111 -25.41 -6.64 -1.67
C VAL A 111 -26.88 -6.31 -1.94
N PRO A 112 -27.70 -7.26 -2.43
CA PRO A 112 -29.11 -7.00 -2.71
C PRO A 112 -29.85 -6.46 -1.48
N GLY A 113 -30.46 -5.27 -1.63
CA GLY A 113 -31.19 -4.59 -0.55
C GLY A 113 -30.35 -3.62 0.28
N ASP A 114 -29.05 -3.49 0.02
CA ASP A 114 -28.18 -2.51 0.69
C ASP A 114 -28.41 -1.09 0.14
N SER A 115 -29.48 -0.46 0.62
CA SER A 115 -29.84 0.91 0.24
C SER A 115 -28.78 1.96 0.61
N ALA A 116 -27.95 1.70 1.64
CA ALA A 116 -26.88 2.60 2.04
C ALA A 116 -25.76 2.59 1.00
N ALA A 117 -25.27 1.41 0.62
CA ALA A 117 -24.28 1.26 -0.46
C ALA A 117 -24.79 1.85 -1.79
N GLN A 118 -26.05 1.58 -2.14
CA GLN A 118 -26.67 2.14 -3.34
C GLN A 118 -26.70 3.67 -3.32
N SER A 119 -27.03 4.28 -2.17
CA SER A 119 -27.09 5.74 -2.02
C SER A 119 -25.71 6.38 -2.15
N VAL A 120 -24.68 5.78 -1.53
CA VAL A 120 -23.29 6.25 -1.68
C VAL A 120 -22.83 6.11 -3.13
N TRP A 121 -23.12 4.97 -3.78
CA TRP A 121 -22.76 4.76 -5.18
C TRP A 121 -23.41 5.80 -6.11
N GLN A 122 -24.70 6.06 -5.95
CA GLN A 122 -25.41 7.09 -6.70
C GLN A 122 -24.84 8.49 -6.45
N ASN A 123 -24.42 8.80 -5.21
CA ASN A 123 -23.76 10.07 -4.91
C ASN A 123 -22.45 10.20 -5.69
N ILE A 124 -21.58 9.20 -5.66
CA ILE A 124 -20.30 9.21 -6.39
C ILE A 124 -20.55 9.40 -7.90
N GLN A 125 -21.51 8.67 -8.46
CA GLN A 125 -21.89 8.83 -9.87
C GLN A 125 -22.34 10.27 -10.18
N SER A 126 -23.09 10.90 -9.28
CA SER A 126 -23.57 12.29 -9.45
C SER A 126 -22.47 13.35 -9.43
N GLN A 127 -21.30 13.05 -8.85
CA GLN A 127 -20.16 13.98 -8.82
C GLN A 127 -19.49 14.14 -10.20
N ASN A 128 -19.77 13.21 -11.13
CA ASN A 128 -19.26 13.22 -12.51
C ASN A 128 -17.72 13.34 -12.56
N ILE A 129 -17.03 12.61 -11.68
CA ILE A 129 -15.56 12.55 -11.61
C ILE A 129 -14.96 11.27 -12.21
N ILE A 130 -15.79 10.25 -12.45
CA ILE A 130 -15.37 8.98 -13.08
C ILE A 130 -15.26 9.22 -14.59
N PRO A 131 -14.08 9.10 -15.20
CA PRO A 131 -13.91 9.30 -16.64
C PRO A 131 -14.69 8.24 -17.45
N ALA A 132 -15.62 8.68 -18.29
CA ALA A 132 -16.50 7.77 -19.04
C ALA A 132 -15.81 7.08 -20.22
N ASP A 133 -14.67 7.59 -20.67
CA ASP A 133 -13.84 7.10 -21.76
C ASP A 133 -12.90 5.97 -21.33
N ILE A 134 -12.50 5.94 -20.05
CA ILE A 134 -11.67 4.88 -19.49
C ILE A 134 -12.53 3.63 -19.26
N LYS A 135 -12.17 2.53 -19.92
CA LYS A 135 -12.87 1.23 -19.81
C LYS A 135 -12.08 0.21 -18.99
N PRO A 136 -12.76 -0.79 -18.41
CA PRO A 136 -12.09 -1.91 -17.75
C PRO A 136 -11.08 -2.60 -18.67
N LYS A 137 -9.97 -3.06 -18.09
CA LYS A 137 -8.81 -3.63 -18.77
C LYS A 137 -8.46 -5.00 -18.20
N GLY A 138 -8.20 -5.94 -19.09
CA GLY A 138 -7.79 -7.28 -18.72
C GLY A 138 -8.87 -8.12 -18.02
N THR A 139 -8.43 -9.03 -17.17
CA THR A 139 -9.31 -9.95 -16.43
C THR A 139 -9.00 -9.88 -14.93
N PRO A 140 -9.95 -10.26 -14.05
CA PRO A 140 -9.71 -10.26 -12.60
C PRO A 140 -8.48 -11.07 -12.15
N ASN A 141 -8.04 -12.05 -12.97
CA ASN A 141 -6.85 -12.87 -12.71
C ASN A 141 -5.54 -12.30 -13.30
N GLY A 142 -5.55 -11.07 -13.81
CA GLY A 142 -4.35 -10.38 -14.32
C GLY A 142 -3.95 -10.73 -15.75
N ASP A 143 -4.87 -11.23 -16.59
CA ASP A 143 -4.61 -11.35 -18.02
C ASP A 143 -4.90 -10.02 -18.73
N PHE A 144 -3.84 -9.30 -19.11
CA PHE A 144 -3.89 -8.04 -19.85
C PHE A 144 -3.45 -8.16 -21.31
N SER A 145 -3.30 -9.38 -21.84
CA SER A 145 -2.73 -9.62 -23.17
C SER A 145 -3.42 -8.88 -24.32
N SER A 146 -4.70 -8.55 -24.16
CA SER A 146 -5.48 -7.76 -25.13
C SER A 146 -5.17 -6.25 -25.12
N PHE A 147 -4.42 -5.78 -24.13
CA PHE A 147 -4.09 -4.36 -23.92
C PHE A 147 -2.58 -4.13 -24.03
N THR A 148 -1.73 -5.07 -23.63
CA THR A 148 -0.31 -4.81 -23.36
C THR A 148 0.68 -5.08 -24.50
N PRO A 149 0.27 -5.14 -25.78
CA PRO A 149 1.16 -4.64 -26.83
C PRO A 149 0.66 -3.35 -27.49
N THR A 150 -0.56 -2.89 -27.17
CA THR A 150 -1.24 -1.83 -27.93
C THR A 150 -1.75 -0.66 -27.09
N TYR A 151 -1.61 -0.69 -25.77
CA TYR A 151 -1.96 0.43 -24.92
C TYR A 151 -1.11 1.64 -25.30
N ASP A 152 -1.75 2.80 -25.36
CA ASP A 152 -1.10 4.02 -25.81
C ASP A 152 -0.11 4.53 -24.75
N HIS A 153 1.17 4.64 -25.13
CA HIS A 153 2.26 5.15 -24.29
C HIS A 153 2.15 6.64 -23.95
N SER A 154 1.16 7.37 -24.49
CA SER A 154 0.75 8.67 -23.94
C SER A 154 0.01 8.54 -22.59
N ASP A 155 -0.19 7.29 -22.14
CA ASP A 155 -0.85 6.83 -20.94
C ASP A 155 -2.23 7.46 -20.74
N PRO A 156 -3.17 7.35 -21.70
CA PRO A 156 -4.45 8.08 -21.69
C PRO A 156 -5.20 7.95 -20.37
N ASP A 157 -5.06 6.83 -19.67
CA ASP A 157 -5.87 6.48 -18.51
C ASP A 157 -5.15 6.69 -17.16
N CYS A 158 -3.89 7.17 -17.19
CA CYS A 158 -2.98 7.18 -16.03
C CYS A 158 -2.91 5.78 -15.38
N TRP A 159 -2.63 4.76 -16.18
CA TRP A 159 -2.68 3.38 -15.75
C TRP A 159 -1.35 2.98 -15.11
N TRP A 160 -1.39 2.77 -13.79
CA TRP A 160 -0.19 2.47 -13.03
C TRP A 160 0.49 1.17 -13.50
N THR A 161 -0.27 0.11 -13.78
CA THR A 161 0.27 -1.19 -14.21
C THR A 161 1.10 -1.13 -15.50
N PHE A 162 0.88 -0.11 -16.34
CA PHE A 162 1.58 0.03 -17.61
C PHE A 162 2.70 1.07 -17.55
N ASP A 163 2.40 2.29 -17.07
CA ASP A 163 3.33 3.43 -17.09
C ASP A 163 3.70 3.96 -15.68
N ASN A 164 3.30 3.28 -14.61
CA ASN A 164 3.50 3.69 -13.20
C ASN A 164 3.01 5.11 -12.91
N CYS A 165 1.96 5.57 -13.62
CA CYS A 165 1.43 6.91 -13.42
C CYS A 165 0.83 7.04 -12.02
N VAL A 166 1.30 8.05 -11.28
CA VAL A 166 0.88 8.39 -9.89
C VAL A 166 0.17 9.75 -9.80
N LYS A 167 0.02 10.43 -10.94
CA LYS A 167 -0.60 11.76 -11.02
C LYS A 167 -1.81 11.70 -11.95
N PRO A 168 -3.01 11.54 -11.40
CA PRO A 168 -4.25 11.51 -12.18
C PRO A 168 -4.41 12.72 -13.08
N LYS A 169 -5.08 12.52 -14.21
CA LYS A 169 -5.30 13.53 -15.23
C LYS A 169 -6.50 14.41 -14.92
N HIS A 170 -7.46 13.86 -14.18
CA HIS A 170 -8.64 14.61 -13.77
C HIS A 170 -8.31 15.50 -12.55
N PRO A 171 -8.59 16.83 -12.60
CA PRO A 171 -8.13 17.78 -11.57
C PRO A 171 -8.78 17.62 -10.20
N LYS A 172 -9.88 16.85 -10.11
CA LYS A 172 -10.55 16.53 -8.83
C LYS A 172 -10.08 15.22 -8.20
N ILE A 173 -9.17 14.49 -8.85
CA ILE A 173 -8.57 13.28 -8.30
C ILE A 173 -7.18 13.67 -7.78
N PRO A 174 -6.88 13.49 -6.48
CA PRO A 174 -5.57 13.82 -5.92
C PRO A 174 -4.49 12.89 -6.49
N ALA A 175 -3.24 13.36 -6.45
CA ALA A 175 -2.09 12.50 -6.73
C ALA A 175 -1.97 11.38 -5.69
N ASP A 176 -1.42 10.24 -6.11
CA ASP A 176 -1.18 9.12 -5.21
C ASP A 176 -0.12 9.47 -4.17
N VAL A 177 -0.25 8.90 -2.98
CA VAL A 177 0.82 8.89 -1.98
C VAL A 177 1.76 7.74 -2.33
N TYR A 178 2.94 8.03 -2.86
CA TYR A 178 3.89 7.00 -3.30
C TYR A 178 5.28 7.12 -2.67
N GLN A 179 5.59 8.26 -2.02
CA GLN A 179 6.91 8.55 -1.47
C GLN A 179 6.83 9.35 -0.18
N CYS A 180 7.73 9.10 0.78
CA CYS A 180 7.90 9.96 1.94
C CYS A 180 8.68 11.23 1.57
N PRO A 181 8.16 12.44 1.88
CA PRO A 181 8.85 13.69 1.57
C PRO A 181 10.17 13.85 2.35
N GLU A 182 10.20 13.40 3.60
CA GLU A 182 11.36 13.56 4.47
C GLU A 182 12.50 12.61 4.07
N PRO A 183 13.75 13.11 3.93
CA PRO A 183 14.92 12.30 3.63
C PRO A 183 15.12 11.12 4.57
N SER A 184 15.87 10.11 4.11
CA SER A 184 16.33 9.00 4.96
C SER A 184 15.20 8.31 5.74
N THR A 185 14.01 8.26 5.13
CA THR A 185 12.78 7.76 5.76
C THR A 185 12.32 6.48 5.07
N TRP A 186 12.12 5.43 5.86
CA TRP A 186 11.48 4.17 5.44
C TRP A 186 10.00 4.19 5.85
N GLY A 187 9.11 4.38 4.88
CA GLY A 187 7.68 4.23 5.06
C GLY A 187 7.31 2.74 5.19
N LEU A 188 7.02 2.31 6.41
CA LEU A 188 6.80 0.91 6.76
C LEU A 188 5.34 0.51 6.54
N THR A 189 5.09 -0.42 5.62
CA THR A 189 3.74 -0.82 5.22
C THR A 189 3.61 -2.32 5.01
N PHE A 190 2.48 -2.91 5.43
CA PHE A 190 2.17 -4.32 5.25
C PHE A 190 0.83 -4.50 4.52
N ASP A 191 0.84 -5.29 3.45
CA ASP A 191 -0.35 -5.65 2.68
C ASP A 191 -0.87 -7.04 3.05
N ASP A 192 -2.09 -7.33 2.62
CA ASP A 192 -2.76 -8.65 2.65
C ASP A 192 -3.19 -9.18 4.02
N GLY A 193 -3.17 -8.34 5.05
CA GLY A 193 -3.69 -8.68 6.37
C GLY A 193 -5.20 -8.54 6.54
N PRO A 194 -5.70 -8.68 7.78
CA PRO A 194 -4.99 -9.28 8.92
C PRO A 194 -4.72 -10.78 8.72
N ASN A 195 -3.77 -11.33 9.48
CA ASN A 195 -3.38 -12.73 9.39
C ASN A 195 -3.28 -13.39 10.76
N CYS A 196 -3.67 -14.67 10.88
CA CYS A 196 -3.62 -15.38 12.16
C CYS A 196 -2.21 -15.61 12.73
N THR A 197 -1.16 -15.46 11.91
CA THR A 197 0.25 -15.59 12.33
C THR A 197 0.89 -14.24 12.70
N GLN A 198 0.15 -13.13 12.63
CA GLN A 198 0.70 -11.77 12.74
C GLN A 198 1.26 -11.42 14.14
N GLU A 199 0.88 -12.17 15.18
CA GLU A 199 1.23 -11.85 16.57
C GLU A 199 2.74 -11.69 16.77
N VAL A 200 3.56 -12.49 16.08
CA VAL A 200 5.03 -12.40 16.16
C VAL A 200 5.55 -11.07 15.60
N LEU A 201 4.99 -10.62 14.48
CA LEU A 201 5.33 -9.32 13.88
C LEU A 201 4.89 -8.17 14.79
N TYR A 202 3.68 -8.23 15.33
CA TYR A 202 3.12 -7.13 16.10
C TYR A 202 3.81 -7.01 17.46
N ASP A 203 4.10 -8.14 18.13
CA ASP A 203 4.95 -8.17 19.33
C ASP A 203 6.35 -7.61 19.03
N PHE A 204 6.94 -7.92 17.87
CA PHE A 204 8.22 -7.36 17.45
C PHE A 204 8.16 -5.85 17.23
N LEU A 205 7.15 -5.34 16.52
CA LEU A 205 6.97 -3.91 16.28
C LEU A 205 6.79 -3.15 17.61
N GLN A 206 6.02 -3.69 18.55
CA GLN A 206 5.91 -3.13 19.90
C GLN A 206 7.26 -3.10 20.63
N GLN A 207 8.03 -4.18 20.59
CA GLN A 207 9.37 -4.23 21.20
C GLN A 207 10.33 -3.20 20.59
N GLN A 208 10.14 -2.86 19.31
CA GLN A 208 10.93 -1.85 18.63
C GLN A 208 10.40 -0.42 18.81
N ASN A 209 9.29 -0.23 19.53
CA ASN A 209 8.55 1.05 19.57
C ASN A 209 8.29 1.55 18.15
N GLN A 210 7.78 0.66 17.30
CA GLN A 210 7.55 0.89 15.87
C GLN A 210 6.07 0.76 15.54
N LYS A 211 5.57 1.70 14.74
CA LYS A 211 4.24 1.62 14.13
C LYS A 211 4.39 1.45 12.62
N ALA A 212 3.39 0.84 11.99
CA ALA A 212 3.31 0.63 10.55
C ALA A 212 1.93 1.01 10.01
N THR A 213 1.81 1.02 8.69
CA THR A 213 0.51 1.11 8.00
C THR A 213 0.14 -0.27 7.45
N MET A 214 -1.01 -0.79 7.87
CA MET A 214 -1.55 -2.07 7.46
C MET A 214 -2.65 -1.89 6.42
N PHE A 215 -2.58 -2.60 5.29
CA PHE A 215 -3.59 -2.60 4.25
C PHE A 215 -4.38 -3.91 4.33
N TYR A 216 -5.60 -3.82 4.87
CA TYR A 216 -6.41 -4.99 5.16
C TYR A 216 -7.36 -5.36 4.03
N ILE A 217 -7.39 -6.65 3.69
CA ILE A 217 -8.40 -7.25 2.83
C ILE A 217 -9.69 -7.39 3.63
N GLY A 218 -10.82 -6.91 3.10
CA GLY A 218 -12.10 -6.91 3.81
C GLY A 218 -12.58 -8.31 4.21
N SER A 219 -12.32 -9.31 3.36
CA SER A 219 -12.57 -10.72 3.65
C SER A 219 -11.80 -11.23 4.87
N ASN A 220 -10.51 -10.87 4.99
CA ASN A 220 -9.67 -11.22 6.14
C ASN A 220 -10.19 -10.57 7.43
N VAL A 221 -10.72 -9.35 7.36
CA VAL A 221 -11.28 -8.66 8.55
C VAL A 221 -12.47 -9.44 9.15
N LEU A 222 -13.28 -10.11 8.33
CA LEU A 222 -14.36 -10.96 8.83
C LEU A 222 -13.89 -12.36 9.27
N ASP A 223 -12.86 -12.92 8.62
CA ASP A 223 -12.31 -14.23 8.98
C ASP A 223 -11.44 -14.18 10.25
N TRP A 224 -10.72 -13.08 10.47
CA TRP A 224 -9.78 -12.84 11.57
C TRP A 224 -10.07 -11.52 12.31
N PRO A 225 -11.27 -11.34 12.89
CA PRO A 225 -11.69 -10.05 13.44
C PRO A 225 -10.88 -9.60 14.66
N LEU A 226 -10.38 -10.52 15.50
CA LEU A 226 -9.56 -10.15 16.66
C LEU A 226 -8.16 -9.70 16.24
N GLN A 227 -7.58 -10.33 15.22
CA GLN A 227 -6.35 -9.88 14.58
C GLN A 227 -6.53 -8.50 13.92
N ALA A 228 -7.68 -8.25 13.27
CA ALA A 228 -7.99 -6.94 12.73
C ALA A 228 -8.02 -5.85 13.82
N GLN A 229 -8.63 -6.17 14.95
CA GLN A 229 -8.70 -5.27 16.11
C GLN A 229 -7.32 -4.99 16.71
N ARG A 230 -6.46 -6.02 16.77
CA ARG A 230 -5.08 -5.90 17.28
C ARG A 230 -4.30 -4.81 16.57
N GLY A 231 -4.41 -4.69 15.25
CA GLY A 231 -3.72 -3.65 14.49
C GLY A 231 -4.06 -2.23 14.96
N LEU A 232 -5.33 -1.97 15.26
CA LEU A 232 -5.71 -0.69 15.83
C LEU A 232 -5.25 -0.57 17.29
N VAL A 233 -5.48 -1.58 18.13
CA VAL A 233 -5.11 -1.58 19.56
C VAL A 233 -3.62 -1.27 19.75
N ASP A 234 -2.77 -1.81 18.88
CA ASP A 234 -1.32 -1.59 18.88
C ASP A 234 -0.91 -0.25 18.26
N GLY A 235 -1.85 0.56 17.79
CA GLY A 235 -1.62 1.90 17.27
C GLY A 235 -1.10 1.95 15.84
N HIS A 236 -1.32 0.90 15.04
CA HIS A 236 -1.03 0.91 13.61
C HIS A 236 -2.13 1.63 12.82
N GLN A 237 -1.75 2.24 11.70
CA GLN A 237 -2.74 2.78 10.76
C GLN A 237 -3.35 1.63 9.97
N ILE A 238 -4.66 1.61 9.81
CA ILE A 238 -5.41 0.62 9.05
C ILE A 238 -5.98 1.29 7.79
N CYS A 239 -5.68 0.71 6.63
CA CYS A 239 -6.10 1.14 5.31
C CYS A 239 -6.83 0.00 4.59
N VAL A 240 -7.54 0.34 3.51
CA VAL A 240 -8.30 -0.60 2.68
C VAL A 240 -7.38 -1.31 1.66
N HIS A 241 -7.54 -2.62 1.51
CA HIS A 241 -6.89 -3.42 0.46
C HIS A 241 -7.87 -4.27 -0.35
N THR A 242 -9.05 -3.71 -0.60
CA THR A 242 -10.17 -4.33 -1.31
C THR A 242 -10.74 -5.57 -0.63
N TRP A 243 -11.85 -6.08 -1.15
CA TRP A 243 -12.62 -7.14 -0.52
C TRP A 243 -12.04 -8.51 -0.87
N SER A 244 -11.66 -8.70 -2.13
CA SER A 244 -11.27 -9.99 -2.71
C SER A 244 -9.92 -10.01 -3.41
N HIS A 245 -9.14 -8.92 -3.31
CA HIS A 245 -7.76 -8.82 -3.81
C HIS A 245 -7.61 -9.11 -5.32
N GLN A 246 -8.51 -8.53 -6.14
CA GLN A 246 -8.51 -8.67 -7.61
C GLN A 246 -7.82 -7.48 -8.29
N TYR A 247 -7.42 -7.65 -9.54
CA TYR A 247 -6.96 -6.56 -10.40
C TYR A 247 -8.10 -5.55 -10.65
N MET A 248 -7.99 -4.37 -10.05
CA MET A 248 -9.09 -3.40 -9.98
C MET A 248 -9.45 -2.78 -11.33
N THR A 249 -8.48 -2.67 -12.25
CA THR A 249 -8.76 -2.14 -13.59
C THR A 249 -9.58 -3.10 -14.44
N ALA A 250 -9.61 -4.39 -14.11
CA ALA A 250 -10.44 -5.38 -14.78
C ALA A 250 -11.92 -5.37 -14.33
N LEU A 251 -12.21 -4.72 -13.21
CA LEU A 251 -13.55 -4.71 -12.62
C LEU A 251 -14.42 -3.59 -13.21
N SER A 252 -15.73 -3.82 -13.27
CA SER A 252 -16.70 -2.75 -13.56
C SER A 252 -16.69 -1.67 -12.46
N ASP A 253 -17.20 -0.48 -12.75
CA ASP A 253 -17.21 0.62 -11.78
C ASP A 253 -17.97 0.28 -10.50
N SER A 254 -19.09 -0.44 -10.61
CA SER A 254 -19.85 -0.89 -9.44
C SER A 254 -19.10 -1.95 -8.63
N GLN A 255 -18.31 -2.79 -9.27
CA GLN A 255 -17.47 -3.77 -8.57
C GLN A 255 -16.28 -3.10 -7.88
N VAL A 256 -15.61 -2.15 -8.54
CA VAL A 256 -14.57 -1.31 -7.91
C VAL A 256 -15.12 -0.60 -6.67
N PHE A 257 -16.30 0.01 -6.79
CA PHE A 257 -17.00 0.61 -5.66
C PHE A 257 -17.24 -0.41 -4.54
N SER A 258 -17.77 -1.58 -4.87
CA SER A 258 -18.14 -2.60 -3.88
C SER A 258 -16.91 -3.17 -3.15
N GLU A 259 -15.83 -3.43 -3.89
CA GLU A 259 -14.54 -3.89 -3.35
C GLU A 259 -14.00 -2.94 -2.26
N LEU A 260 -14.08 -1.62 -2.51
CA LEU A 260 -13.61 -0.59 -1.57
C LEU A 260 -14.60 -0.36 -0.44
N TYR A 261 -15.89 -0.21 -0.77
CA TYR A 261 -16.96 0.11 0.18
C TYR A 261 -17.12 -0.99 1.25
N TYR A 262 -17.23 -2.26 0.84
CA TYR A 262 -17.46 -3.33 1.81
C TYR A 262 -16.23 -3.63 2.67
N THR A 263 -15.03 -3.35 2.16
CA THR A 263 -13.80 -3.43 2.97
C THR A 263 -13.74 -2.35 4.03
N ALA A 264 -13.99 -1.10 3.65
CA ALA A 264 -14.04 0.00 4.60
C ALA A 264 -15.17 -0.19 5.63
N LYS A 265 -16.34 -0.69 5.20
CA LYS A 265 -17.43 -1.04 6.10
C LYS A 265 -17.06 -2.19 7.05
N ALA A 266 -16.35 -3.23 6.59
CA ALA A 266 -15.92 -4.33 7.44
C ALA A 266 -14.94 -3.84 8.51
N ILE A 267 -13.98 -2.99 8.14
CA ILE A 267 -13.06 -2.34 9.08
C ILE A 267 -13.85 -1.49 10.09
N LYS A 268 -14.85 -0.72 9.63
CA LYS A 268 -15.70 0.08 10.53
C LYS A 268 -16.48 -0.78 11.51
N ASP A 269 -17.11 -1.85 11.03
CA ASP A 269 -17.97 -2.71 11.86
C ASP A 269 -17.15 -3.56 12.84
N VAL A 270 -15.94 -4.00 12.48
CA VAL A 270 -15.11 -4.91 13.28
C VAL A 270 -14.09 -4.19 14.16
N VAL A 271 -13.42 -3.17 13.60
CA VAL A 271 -12.30 -2.46 14.22
C VAL A 271 -12.74 -1.11 14.80
N GLY A 272 -13.82 -0.52 14.28
CA GLY A 272 -14.44 0.69 14.82
C GLY A 272 -14.04 2.00 14.14
N VAL A 273 -13.09 1.97 13.20
CA VAL A 273 -12.57 3.15 12.48
C VAL A 273 -13.01 3.19 11.02
N THR A 274 -13.08 4.39 10.44
CA THR A 274 -13.34 4.59 9.01
C THR A 274 -12.03 4.99 8.29
N PRO A 275 -11.39 4.06 7.55
CA PRO A 275 -10.15 4.36 6.82
C PRO A 275 -10.31 5.48 5.79
N ARG A 276 -9.26 6.29 5.62
CA ARG A 276 -9.16 7.35 4.58
C ARG A 276 -8.05 7.08 3.55
N CYS A 277 -7.54 5.86 3.54
CA CYS A 277 -6.44 5.40 2.69
C CYS A 277 -6.75 4.00 2.15
N TRP A 278 -6.22 3.71 0.96
CA TRP A 278 -6.28 2.39 0.36
C TRP A 278 -5.07 2.14 -0.52
N ARG A 279 -4.79 0.87 -0.81
CA ARG A 279 -3.77 0.48 -1.80
C ARG A 279 -4.37 -0.51 -2.78
N PRO A 280 -4.15 -0.35 -4.10
CA PRO A 280 -4.61 -1.31 -5.08
C PRO A 280 -3.81 -2.61 -5.03
N PRO A 281 -4.47 -3.78 -5.00
CA PRO A 281 -3.83 -5.07 -5.27
C PRO A 281 -2.98 -5.00 -6.53
N TYR A 282 -1.76 -5.55 -6.47
CA TYR A 282 -0.80 -5.56 -7.58
C TYR A 282 -0.40 -4.17 -8.11
N GLY A 283 -0.73 -3.09 -7.39
CA GLY A 283 -0.57 -1.71 -7.87
C GLY A 283 -1.60 -1.33 -8.94
N ASP A 284 -2.55 -2.20 -9.27
CA ASP A 284 -3.39 -2.04 -10.45
C ASP A 284 -4.49 -0.99 -10.24
N THR A 285 -4.28 0.20 -10.81
CA THR A 285 -5.22 1.32 -10.73
C THR A 285 -5.09 2.23 -11.95
N ASP A 286 -6.21 2.83 -12.35
CA ASP A 286 -6.30 3.88 -13.38
C ASP A 286 -7.18 5.03 -12.87
N ASP A 287 -7.33 6.10 -13.64
CA ASP A 287 -8.11 7.28 -13.19
C ASP A 287 -9.58 6.96 -12.88
N ARG A 288 -10.16 5.93 -13.49
CA ARG A 288 -11.51 5.45 -13.17
C ARG A 288 -11.55 4.83 -11.77
N VAL A 289 -10.59 3.96 -11.45
CA VAL A 289 -10.48 3.37 -10.11
C VAL A 289 -10.20 4.44 -9.05
N ARG A 290 -9.26 5.36 -9.30
CA ARG A 290 -8.95 6.46 -8.37
C ARG A 290 -10.11 7.42 -8.15
N ALA A 291 -10.91 7.69 -9.19
CA ALA A 291 -12.11 8.52 -9.05
C ALA A 291 -13.11 7.92 -8.06
N ILE A 292 -13.35 6.60 -8.15
CA ILE A 292 -14.27 5.89 -7.27
C ILE A 292 -13.73 5.88 -5.82
N ALA A 293 -12.43 5.62 -5.64
CA ALA A 293 -11.79 5.69 -4.34
C ALA A 293 -11.86 7.11 -3.73
N THR A 294 -11.62 8.14 -4.54
CA THR A 294 -11.75 9.55 -4.12
C THR A 294 -13.18 9.87 -3.70
N GLY A 295 -14.18 9.36 -4.42
CA GLY A 295 -15.60 9.50 -4.08
C GLY A 295 -15.98 8.83 -2.75
N LEU A 296 -15.21 7.82 -2.32
CA LEU A 296 -15.30 7.19 -1.00
C LEU A 296 -14.44 7.88 0.08
N GLY A 297 -13.77 8.99 -0.25
CA GLY A 297 -12.87 9.69 0.68
C GLY A 297 -11.54 8.97 0.93
N LEU A 298 -11.15 8.03 0.05
CA LEU A 298 -9.93 7.25 0.18
C LEU A 298 -8.81 7.85 -0.68
N SER A 299 -7.63 8.05 -0.07
CA SER A 299 -6.40 8.40 -0.78
C SER A 299 -5.69 7.14 -1.28
N THR A 300 -5.32 7.11 -2.55
CA THR A 300 -4.57 6.00 -3.14
C THR A 300 -3.12 6.03 -2.67
N VAL A 301 -2.64 4.91 -2.13
CA VAL A 301 -1.27 4.71 -1.72
C VAL A 301 -0.60 3.69 -2.63
N ILE A 302 0.58 4.03 -3.14
CA ILE A 302 1.49 3.18 -3.91
C ILE A 302 2.85 3.13 -3.19
N TRP A 303 3.83 2.42 -3.73
CA TRP A 303 5.18 2.30 -3.19
C TRP A 303 6.24 2.78 -4.20
N THR A 304 7.41 3.16 -3.70
CA THR A 304 8.62 3.37 -4.52
C THR A 304 9.41 2.08 -4.70
N ASP A 305 9.33 1.17 -3.72
CA ASP A 305 10.16 -0.02 -3.64
C ASP A 305 9.34 -1.24 -3.19
N ASP A 306 9.59 -2.37 -3.83
CA ASP A 306 8.95 -3.66 -3.56
C ASP A 306 10.00 -4.65 -3.07
N THR A 307 9.77 -5.25 -1.91
CA THR A 307 10.70 -6.20 -1.29
C THR A 307 10.69 -7.57 -1.96
N ASP A 308 9.70 -7.87 -2.80
CA ASP A 308 9.50 -9.19 -3.41
C ASP A 308 9.35 -10.32 -2.38
N ASP A 309 9.07 -10.01 -1.11
CA ASP A 309 8.98 -10.97 0.00
C ASP A 309 7.99 -12.11 -0.27
N TRP A 310 6.86 -11.81 -0.91
CA TRP A 310 5.85 -12.78 -1.36
C TRP A 310 6.38 -13.78 -2.40
N LYS A 311 7.52 -13.52 -3.05
CA LYS A 311 8.19 -14.47 -3.95
C LYS A 311 9.01 -15.51 -3.18
N ALA A 312 9.18 -15.40 -1.87
CA ALA A 312 9.95 -16.37 -1.08
C ALA A 312 9.31 -17.77 -1.07
N ILE A 313 10.10 -18.80 -1.36
CA ILE A 313 9.74 -20.21 -1.12
C ILE A 313 9.47 -20.42 0.39
N PRO A 314 8.49 -21.24 0.80
CA PRO A 314 7.76 -22.22 -0.02
C PRO A 314 6.51 -21.71 -0.73
N ALA A 315 6.01 -20.52 -0.40
CA ALA A 315 4.81 -19.96 -1.03
C ALA A 315 5.09 -19.44 -2.44
N GLY A 316 6.26 -18.80 -2.63
CA GLY A 316 6.70 -18.22 -3.89
C GLY A 316 7.63 -19.11 -4.72
N THR A 317 8.47 -18.47 -5.54
CA THR A 317 9.36 -19.14 -6.52
C THR A 317 10.85 -18.82 -6.35
N LEU A 318 11.20 -17.86 -5.50
CA LEU A 318 12.55 -17.39 -5.27
C LEU A 318 13.09 -17.90 -3.93
N PRO A 319 14.38 -18.25 -3.85
CA PRO A 319 15.02 -18.56 -2.57
C PRO A 319 15.13 -17.30 -1.70
N LYS A 320 15.14 -17.47 -0.37
CA LYS A 320 15.32 -16.39 0.60
C LYS A 320 16.51 -15.46 0.28
N ALA A 321 17.65 -16.01 -0.16
CA ALA A 321 18.82 -15.21 -0.53
C ALA A 321 18.55 -14.17 -1.63
N SER A 322 17.60 -14.42 -2.55
CA SER A 322 17.19 -13.43 -3.55
C SER A 322 16.39 -12.28 -2.91
N ILE A 323 15.58 -12.61 -1.90
CA ILE A 323 14.80 -11.64 -1.13
C ILE A 323 15.74 -10.78 -0.27
N ASP A 324 16.68 -11.41 0.45
CA ASP A 324 17.72 -10.72 1.22
C ASP A 324 18.50 -9.73 0.33
N ALA A 325 18.88 -10.15 -0.89
CA ALA A 325 19.58 -9.30 -1.84
C ALA A 325 18.73 -8.12 -2.33
N ASN A 326 17.42 -8.32 -2.50
CA ASN A 326 16.51 -7.24 -2.88
C ASN A 326 16.32 -6.25 -1.73
N TYR A 327 16.14 -6.71 -0.49
CA TYR A 327 16.16 -5.86 0.70
C TYR A 327 17.46 -5.05 0.78
N ALA A 328 18.63 -5.68 0.61
CA ALA A 328 19.90 -4.96 0.58
C ALA A 328 19.97 -3.90 -0.53
N SER A 329 19.42 -4.18 -1.71
CA SER A 329 19.32 -3.21 -2.80
C SER A 329 18.49 -1.99 -2.41
N ILE A 330 17.29 -2.21 -1.83
CA ILE A 330 16.41 -1.13 -1.36
C ILE A 330 17.07 -0.34 -0.23
N ILE A 331 17.69 -1.04 0.71
CA ILE A 331 18.39 -0.42 1.84
C ILE A 331 19.52 0.50 1.37
N ASN A 332 20.23 0.11 0.31
CA ASN A 332 21.30 0.92 -0.28
C ASN A 332 20.80 2.09 -1.14
N LYS A 333 19.49 2.19 -1.42
CA LYS A 333 18.86 3.37 -2.06
C LYS A 333 18.51 4.48 -1.07
N GLU A 334 18.87 4.33 0.21
CA GLU A 334 18.74 5.42 1.18
C GLU A 334 19.28 6.73 0.62
N SER A 335 18.53 7.81 0.85
CA SER A 335 18.75 9.09 0.21
C SER A 335 18.61 10.25 1.18
N ASP A 336 19.56 11.17 1.12
CA ASP A 336 19.51 12.45 1.82
C ASP A 336 18.54 13.48 1.17
N SER A 337 17.81 13.11 0.10
CA SER A 337 16.84 14.00 -0.55
C SER A 337 15.37 13.65 -0.29
N THR A 338 15.04 12.37 -0.11
CA THR A 338 13.66 11.86 -0.01
C THR A 338 13.66 10.53 0.74
N GLY A 339 12.50 10.12 1.24
CA GLY A 339 12.28 8.78 1.77
C GLY A 339 11.62 7.86 0.74
N ASN A 340 11.35 6.63 1.15
CA ASN A 340 10.71 5.59 0.35
C ASN A 340 9.40 5.16 1.04
N ILE A 341 8.43 4.68 0.26
CA ILE A 341 7.34 3.84 0.79
C ILE A 341 7.63 2.43 0.29
N VAL A 342 7.73 1.47 1.21
CA VAL A 342 8.19 0.11 0.88
C VAL A 342 7.05 -0.89 1.05
N LEU A 343 6.79 -1.65 -0.01
CA LEU A 343 5.83 -2.75 -0.01
C LEU A 343 6.41 -4.00 0.66
N THR A 344 5.75 -4.44 1.73
CA THR A 344 5.93 -5.73 2.39
C THR A 344 4.56 -6.35 2.67
N HIS A 345 4.50 -7.63 3.02
CA HIS A 345 3.22 -8.31 3.21
C HIS A 345 3.16 -9.10 4.52
N GLU A 346 1.99 -9.13 5.16
CA GLU A 346 1.68 -9.98 6.31
C GLU A 346 0.95 -11.28 5.92
N LEU A 347 1.40 -11.92 4.84
CA LEU A 347 0.77 -13.12 4.25
C LEU A 347 0.85 -14.35 5.12
N ASN A 348 2.01 -14.55 5.73
CA ASN A 348 2.34 -15.71 6.52
C ASN A 348 3.56 -15.41 7.40
N ASN A 349 3.89 -16.34 8.29
CA ASN A 349 5.06 -16.21 9.15
C ASN A 349 6.37 -16.04 8.35
N GLY A 350 6.45 -16.54 7.12
CA GLY A 350 7.63 -16.41 6.26
C GLY A 350 7.92 -14.97 5.85
N THR A 351 6.95 -14.26 5.26
CA THR A 351 7.13 -12.86 4.85
C THR A 351 7.35 -11.94 6.06
N MET A 352 6.65 -12.19 7.15
CA MET A 352 6.79 -11.42 8.38
C MET A 352 8.14 -11.65 9.07
N SER A 353 8.60 -12.91 9.17
CA SER A 353 9.92 -13.23 9.71
C SER A 353 11.05 -12.64 8.86
N GLU A 354 10.87 -12.57 7.55
CA GLU A 354 11.81 -11.89 6.65
C GLU A 354 11.96 -10.41 7.02
N MET A 355 10.86 -9.66 7.12
CA MET A 355 10.93 -8.25 7.55
C MET A 355 11.63 -8.10 8.91
N ILE A 356 11.29 -8.96 9.88
CA ILE A 356 11.90 -8.95 11.22
C ILE A 356 13.43 -9.15 11.14
N GLU A 357 13.89 -10.07 10.31
CA GLU A 357 15.33 -10.33 10.11
C GLU A 357 16.05 -9.16 9.44
N GLN A 358 15.39 -8.47 8.49
CA GLN A 358 15.97 -7.34 7.77
C GLN A 358 15.91 -6.02 8.57
N TYR A 359 15.00 -5.89 9.55
CA TYR A 359 14.78 -4.66 10.30
C TYR A 359 16.04 -4.04 10.94
N PRO A 360 16.98 -4.80 11.55
CA PRO A 360 18.22 -4.22 12.05
C PRO A 360 19.07 -3.51 10.97
N GLN A 361 19.09 -4.04 9.75
CA GLN A 361 19.83 -3.44 8.63
C GLN A 361 19.14 -2.17 8.12
N ILE A 362 17.81 -2.18 8.06
CA ILE A 362 17.00 -1.00 7.73
C ILE A 362 17.29 0.11 8.75
N LYS A 363 17.17 -0.20 10.05
CA LYS A 363 17.40 0.74 11.16
C LYS A 363 18.84 1.26 11.23
N GLN A 364 19.81 0.50 10.76
CA GLN A 364 21.21 0.95 10.68
C GLN A 364 21.41 2.01 9.58
N LYS A 365 20.62 1.97 8.51
CA LYS A 365 20.82 2.80 7.32
C LYS A 365 19.89 4.01 7.26
N PHE A 366 18.62 3.83 7.55
CA PHE A 366 17.62 4.90 7.52
C PHE A 366 17.60 5.63 8.87
N LYS A 367 17.55 6.96 8.83
CA LYS A 367 17.40 7.79 10.04
C LYS A 367 16.01 7.62 10.66
N HIS A 368 15.00 7.34 9.84
CA HIS A 368 13.60 7.26 10.26
C HIS A 368 12.93 6.03 9.67
N ILE A 369 12.18 5.28 10.49
CA ILE A 369 11.26 4.22 10.05
C ILE A 369 9.90 4.60 10.61
N VAL A 370 8.91 4.85 9.76
CA VAL A 370 7.66 5.48 10.16
C VAL A 370 6.46 4.89 9.42
N PRO A 371 5.24 4.91 10.01
CA PRO A 371 4.02 4.65 9.26
C PRO A 371 3.73 5.79 8.26
N ILE A 372 2.82 5.57 7.32
CA ILE A 372 2.42 6.58 6.32
C ILE A 372 1.86 7.84 6.99
N THR A 373 1.12 7.71 8.10
CA THR A 373 0.60 8.87 8.86
C THR A 373 1.71 9.86 9.21
N ALA A 374 2.77 9.40 9.87
CA ALA A 374 3.91 10.24 10.24
C ALA A 374 4.67 10.72 9.00
N CYS A 375 4.92 9.83 8.03
CA CYS A 375 5.56 10.15 6.74
C CYS A 375 4.87 11.31 6.00
N MET A 376 3.53 11.37 6.04
CA MET A 376 2.73 12.39 5.35
C MET A 376 2.23 13.51 6.27
N ASN A 377 2.65 13.54 7.55
CA ASN A 377 2.11 14.45 8.58
C ASN A 377 0.56 14.40 8.72
N GLU A 378 -0.06 13.26 8.45
CA GLU A 378 -1.50 13.04 8.62
C GLU A 378 -1.80 12.62 10.07
N THR A 379 -2.29 13.57 10.86
CA THR A 379 -2.60 13.36 12.28
C THR A 379 -4.01 12.86 12.53
N ASN A 380 -4.91 12.90 11.54
CA ASN A 380 -6.31 12.46 11.65
C ASN A 380 -6.64 11.49 10.50
N PRO A 381 -6.04 10.29 10.49
CA PRO A 381 -6.26 9.30 9.42
C PRO A 381 -7.69 8.74 9.39
N TYR A 382 -8.50 9.01 10.42
CA TYR A 382 -9.88 8.59 10.54
C TYR A 382 -10.77 9.77 10.96
N PRO A 383 -12.09 9.76 10.64
CA PRO A 383 -13.04 10.74 11.16
C PRO A 383 -13.36 10.55 12.66
N GLU A 384 -13.09 9.38 13.24
CA GLU A 384 -13.18 9.15 14.67
C GLU A 384 -12.15 10.00 15.45
N SER A 385 -12.40 10.23 16.74
CA SER A 385 -11.53 11.00 17.64
C SER A 385 -10.24 10.26 18.01
N ILE A 386 -9.48 9.81 17.02
CA ILE A 386 -8.18 9.17 17.14
C ILE A 386 -7.15 10.02 16.44
N THR A 387 -6.14 10.49 17.17
CA THR A 387 -5.08 11.34 16.62
C THR A 387 -3.74 10.62 16.60
N TYR A 388 -3.02 10.72 15.50
CA TYR A 388 -1.68 10.16 15.32
C TYR A 388 -0.63 11.27 15.40
N PRO A 389 0.60 10.96 15.86
CA PRO A 389 1.71 11.90 15.82
C PRO A 389 2.10 12.24 14.37
N ASN A 390 2.47 13.51 14.15
CA ASN A 390 3.12 13.92 12.89
C ASN A 390 4.58 13.45 12.86
N PHE A 391 5.29 13.73 11.76
CA PHE A 391 6.68 13.29 11.59
C PHE A 391 7.59 13.72 12.75
N ALA A 392 7.57 15.02 13.09
CA ALA A 392 8.44 15.59 14.12
C ALA A 392 8.18 14.99 15.51
N SER A 393 6.91 14.82 15.89
CA SER A 393 6.53 14.14 17.14
C SER A 393 7.00 12.69 17.14
N TYR A 394 6.75 11.96 16.06
CA TYR A 394 7.08 10.54 15.94
C TYR A 394 8.59 10.30 16.11
N ILE A 395 9.43 11.04 15.37
CA ILE A 395 10.90 10.86 15.44
C ILE A 395 11.50 11.35 16.76
N SER A 396 10.77 12.15 17.53
CA SER A 396 11.16 12.59 18.88
C SER A 396 10.80 11.58 19.98
N GLY A 397 10.08 10.50 19.63
CA GLY A 397 9.69 9.41 20.53
C GLY A 397 8.21 9.41 20.95
N ASP A 398 7.41 10.41 20.55
CA ASP A 398 5.95 10.40 20.76
C ASP A 398 5.28 9.64 19.61
N ILE A 399 5.31 8.31 19.70
CA ILE A 399 4.83 7.41 18.63
C ILE A 399 3.39 6.92 18.83
N GLU A 400 2.84 7.11 20.03
CA GLU A 400 1.56 6.50 20.40
C GLU A 400 0.37 7.36 19.95
N PRO A 401 -0.56 6.81 19.17
CA PRO A 401 -1.80 7.50 18.88
C PRO A 401 -2.66 7.68 20.14
N LYS A 402 -3.51 8.70 20.13
CA LYS A 402 -4.41 9.03 21.24
C LYS A 402 -5.84 8.72 20.85
N GLY A 403 -6.65 8.27 21.82
CA GLY A 403 -8.07 7.97 21.61
C GLY A 403 -8.37 6.54 21.13
N ILE A 404 -7.35 5.67 21.04
CA ILE A 404 -7.56 4.26 20.70
C ILE A 404 -8.28 3.54 21.86
N PRO A 405 -9.39 2.84 21.59
CA PRO A 405 -10.07 2.03 22.61
C PRO A 405 -9.24 0.82 23.03
N SER A 406 -9.44 0.35 24.27
CA SER A 406 -8.88 -0.93 24.71
C SER A 406 -9.45 -2.07 23.85
N GLY A 407 -8.67 -3.13 23.61
CA GLY A 407 -9.17 -4.30 22.87
C GLY A 407 -10.29 -5.07 23.57
N THR A 408 -10.52 -4.82 24.86
CA THR A 408 -11.72 -5.30 25.57
C THR A 408 -12.98 -4.54 25.19
N ASP A 409 -12.83 -3.31 24.70
CA ASP A 409 -13.91 -2.33 24.49
C ASP A 409 -14.31 -2.23 23.02
N ILE A 410 -13.45 -2.65 22.09
CA ILE A 410 -13.82 -2.79 20.69
C ILE A 410 -14.85 -3.91 20.55
N LYS A 411 -16.03 -3.56 20.04
CA LYS A 411 -17.13 -4.50 19.79
C LYS A 411 -17.51 -4.45 18.32
N VAL A 412 -17.69 -5.65 17.78
CA VAL A 412 -18.24 -5.80 16.44
C VAL A 412 -19.69 -5.33 16.47
N GLN A 413 -20.05 -4.43 15.55
CA GLN A 413 -21.40 -3.88 15.47
C GLN A 413 -21.73 -3.48 14.04
N ALA A 414 -23.00 -3.59 13.65
CA ALA A 414 -23.48 -3.07 12.38
C ALA A 414 -23.56 -1.53 12.46
N ALA A 415 -22.43 -0.87 12.21
CA ALA A 415 -22.33 0.57 12.29
C ALA A 415 -22.92 1.22 11.03
N SER A 416 -23.39 2.47 11.19
CA SER A 416 -23.62 3.33 10.04
C SER A 416 -22.27 3.71 9.45
N TYR A 417 -22.08 3.39 8.17
CA TYR A 417 -20.89 3.76 7.41
C TYR A 417 -21.27 4.88 6.42
N ASP A 418 -20.70 6.06 6.63
CA ASP A 418 -20.86 7.22 5.75
C ASP A 418 -19.47 7.75 5.33
N PRO A 419 -18.96 7.35 4.15
CA PRO A 419 -17.65 7.79 3.68
C PRO A 419 -17.57 9.29 3.36
N LEU A 420 -18.70 9.98 3.13
CA LEU A 420 -18.71 11.39 2.71
C LEU A 420 -18.57 12.36 3.89
N ALA A 421 -19.00 11.94 5.08
CA ALA A 421 -18.69 12.63 6.33
C ALA A 421 -17.17 12.64 6.61
N ALA A 422 -16.45 11.58 6.22
CA ALA A 422 -14.99 11.49 6.36
C ALA A 422 -14.22 12.38 5.37
N ALA A 423 -14.75 12.61 4.17
CA ALA A 423 -14.13 13.46 3.15
C ALA A 423 -14.22 14.97 3.50
N SER A 424 -15.31 15.40 4.13
CA SER A 424 -15.60 16.81 4.43
C SER A 424 -14.72 17.43 5.52
N ALA A 425 -14.08 16.60 6.37
CA ALA A 425 -13.12 17.07 7.37
C ALA A 425 -11.77 17.52 6.77
N THR A 426 -11.47 17.10 5.53
CA THR A 426 -10.18 17.36 4.86
C THR A 426 -10.08 18.71 4.15
N ALA A 427 -11.21 19.28 3.72
CA ALA A 427 -11.21 20.54 2.97
C ALA A 427 -10.74 21.74 3.80
N ALA A 428 -10.75 21.64 5.14
CA ALA A 428 -10.25 22.68 6.03
C ALA A 428 -8.73 22.62 6.30
N ALA A 429 -8.06 21.52 5.94
CA ALA A 429 -6.62 21.34 6.18
C ALA A 429 -5.75 21.63 4.94
N GLY A 430 -6.34 21.62 3.74
CA GLY A 430 -5.62 21.80 2.48
C GLY A 430 -5.28 23.24 2.07
N ASP A 431 -5.67 24.25 2.85
CA ASP A 431 -5.50 25.67 2.50
C ASP A 431 -4.36 26.37 3.29
N ALA A 432 -3.56 25.61 4.04
CA ALA A 432 -2.50 26.12 4.90
C ALA A 432 -1.08 25.68 4.48
N THR A 433 -0.78 25.64 3.18
CA THR A 433 0.60 25.49 2.68
C THR A 433 0.88 26.49 1.54
N GLY A 434 0.83 27.78 1.89
CA GLY A 434 1.32 28.87 1.04
C GLY A 434 2.05 29.91 1.88
N GLY A 435 3.36 29.72 2.08
CA GLY A 435 4.17 30.63 2.88
C GLY A 435 5.66 30.42 2.71
N SER A 436 6.21 30.96 1.63
CA SER A 436 7.64 31.04 1.35
C SER A 436 8.43 31.65 2.51
N THR A 437 9.52 30.97 2.83
CA THR A 437 10.72 31.42 3.56
C THR A 437 11.01 32.93 3.44
N SER A 438 11.08 33.60 4.59
CA SER A 438 11.73 34.90 4.73
C SER A 438 13.09 34.69 5.41
N SER A 439 14.17 34.95 4.67
CA SER A 439 15.50 35.09 5.26
C SER A 439 15.64 36.50 5.84
N SER A 440 16.13 36.50 7.07
CA SER A 440 16.46 37.63 7.92
C SER A 440 17.53 38.53 7.31
N ASP A 441 17.25 39.84 7.28
CA ASP A 441 18.30 40.86 7.23
C ASP A 441 18.07 41.92 8.31
N LYS A 442 19.18 42.26 8.98
CA LYS A 442 19.24 43.07 10.19
C LYS A 442 18.94 44.55 9.92
N GLN A 443 18.25 45.14 10.90
CA GLN A 443 18.11 46.57 11.18
C GLN A 443 19.35 47.45 10.88
N ALA A 444 19.11 48.58 10.23
CA ALA A 444 19.63 49.87 10.68
C ALA A 444 18.78 51.03 10.13
N SER A 445 18.35 51.90 11.04
CA SER A 445 17.60 53.14 10.85
C SER A 445 18.43 54.26 10.23
N ALA A 446 17.86 55.04 9.31
CA ALA A 446 18.12 56.48 9.20
C ALA A 446 17.03 57.18 8.37
N GLN A 447 16.30 58.10 9.01
CA GLN A 447 15.56 59.17 8.34
C GLN A 447 16.54 60.21 7.77
N GLY A 448 16.22 60.82 6.62
CA GLY A 448 16.75 62.14 6.29
C GLY A 448 16.88 62.51 4.82
N GLN A 449 16.02 63.42 4.40
CA GLN A 449 16.24 64.51 3.42
C GLN A 449 16.07 64.30 1.90
N LYS A 450 15.15 65.15 1.40
CA LYS A 450 14.96 65.62 0.01
C LYS A 450 16.20 66.38 -0.51
N SER A 451 16.56 66.16 -1.79
CA SER A 451 16.84 67.20 -2.81
C SER A 451 17.06 66.52 -4.18
N THR A 452 16.19 66.75 -5.17
CA THR A 452 16.41 67.53 -6.41
C THR A 452 17.69 67.20 -7.20
N GLY A 453 17.53 66.80 -8.48
CA GLY A 453 18.62 66.93 -9.47
C GLY A 453 18.62 65.93 -10.62
N SER A 454 17.93 66.29 -11.70
CA SER A 454 18.26 66.07 -13.13
C SER A 454 19.39 65.10 -13.55
N GLY A 455 19.06 64.26 -14.55
CA GLY A 455 19.76 64.33 -15.85
C GLY A 455 20.59 63.14 -16.33
N LYS A 456 20.12 62.57 -17.46
CA LYS A 456 20.87 62.05 -18.62
C LYS A 456 21.57 60.68 -18.59
N SER A 457 21.00 59.80 -19.41
CA SER A 457 21.58 58.94 -20.46
C SER A 457 23.10 58.86 -20.66
N ALA A 458 23.59 57.61 -20.74
CA ALA A 458 24.47 57.02 -21.79
C ALA A 458 24.86 55.60 -21.31
N ALA A 459 24.53 54.49 -21.97
CA ALA A 459 24.97 53.98 -23.28
C ALA A 459 26.41 53.41 -23.30
N SER A 460 26.49 52.13 -23.71
CA SER A 460 27.66 51.37 -24.21
C SER A 460 28.67 50.92 -23.14
N SER A 461 29.38 49.79 -23.23
CA SER A 461 29.72 48.91 -24.35
C SER A 461 30.29 47.57 -23.85
N ASN A 462 30.03 46.51 -24.62
CA ASN A 462 30.88 45.35 -24.93
C ASN A 462 32.07 45.00 -24.03
N ARG A 463 32.12 43.72 -23.62
CA ARG A 463 33.30 42.88 -23.90
C ARG A 463 32.94 41.39 -24.00
N ALA A 464 33.39 40.81 -25.11
CA ALA A 464 33.31 39.41 -25.45
C ALA A 464 34.45 38.59 -24.81
N GLY A 465 34.20 37.29 -24.71
CA GLY A 465 35.22 36.24 -24.91
C GLY A 465 35.73 35.54 -23.65
N LYS A 466 35.33 34.27 -23.45
CA LYS A 466 36.06 33.11 -23.98
C LYS A 466 35.40 31.81 -23.52
N ALA A 467 35.17 30.92 -24.48
CA ALA A 467 34.86 29.51 -24.27
C ALA A 467 36.15 28.73 -23.95
N ILE A 468 36.05 27.73 -23.08
CA ILE A 468 37.02 26.63 -22.95
C ILE A 468 36.22 25.33 -22.95
N VAL A 469 36.60 24.45 -23.88
CA VAL A 469 36.17 23.06 -24.05
C VAL A 469 37.28 22.16 -23.49
N ALA A 470 36.92 21.13 -22.72
CA ALA A 470 37.72 19.91 -22.50
C ALA A 470 36.77 18.81 -22.01
N VAL A 471 36.27 17.95 -22.90
CA VAL A 471 36.75 16.60 -23.24
C VAL A 471 36.66 15.58 -22.09
N SER A 472 35.81 14.60 -22.36
CA SER A 472 35.40 13.41 -21.63
C SER A 472 36.46 12.31 -21.56
N ALA A 473 36.43 11.52 -20.49
CA ALA A 473 37.07 10.21 -20.42
C ALA A 473 36.08 9.21 -19.79
N LEU A 474 35.60 8.27 -20.62
CA LEU A 474 34.93 7.04 -20.17
C LEU A 474 36.01 6.02 -19.78
N GLY A 475 35.94 5.49 -18.56
CA GLY A 475 36.66 4.29 -18.14
C GLY A 475 35.72 3.10 -18.06
N ALA A 476 35.86 2.14 -18.97
CA ALA A 476 35.21 0.84 -18.91
C ALA A 476 36.04 -0.10 -18.02
N VAL A 477 35.39 -0.78 -17.07
CA VAL A 477 35.99 -1.88 -16.29
C VAL A 477 35.30 -3.18 -16.72
N SER A 478 36.06 -4.03 -17.40
CA SER A 478 35.69 -5.41 -17.69
C SER A 478 36.03 -6.28 -16.49
N ALA A 479 35.07 -7.06 -15.98
CA ALA A 479 35.33 -8.12 -15.01
C ALA A 479 35.18 -9.49 -15.68
N PHE A 480 36.19 -10.31 -15.45
CA PHE A 480 36.48 -11.62 -16.00
C PHE A 480 35.56 -12.71 -15.42
N MET A 481 35.05 -13.58 -16.30
CA MET A 481 34.65 -14.96 -15.97
C MET A 481 35.91 -15.83 -15.87
N LEU A 482 36.00 -16.69 -14.85
CA LEU A 482 36.61 -18.03 -14.91
C LEU A 482 36.45 -18.77 -13.57
N LEU A 483 35.40 -19.59 -13.48
CA LEU A 483 35.35 -21.03 -13.15
C LEU A 483 34.03 -21.40 -12.46
#